data_AF-A0A9D2P312-F1
#
_entry.id   AF-A0A9D2P312-F1
#
_cell.length_a   1.000
_cell.length_b   1.000
_cell.length_c   1.000
_cell.angle_alpha   90.00
_cell.angle_beta   90.00
_cell.angle_gamma   90.00
#
_symmetry.space_group_name_H-M   'P 1'
#
loop_
_entity.id
_entity.type
_entity.pdbx_description
1 polymer ?
#
loop_
_entity_poly.entity_id
_entity_poly.type
_entity_poly.pdbx_seq_one_letter_code
_entity_poly.pdbx_strand_id
1 'polypeptide(L)'
;MNSRKQLISIYFSYKSDIFFFACGILMFCSEIWKQFTLTFAIGGGSYIWWYFPFQLCSIPMYILLAYPWLRGSSARKTLLMFLMCYCLLGGIAVFADTSGLHYPLKALTVHSYLWHILLIILGITAGITYIRLLRSNEKKALFSRTLMTAFPLRPFVYSSLLYLSCCLIAEFLNLSLDRFGTINMFYINPDYQMQQIIFRDLIPVIGNTNTILLYIASTVSGALILFLFWKLISRLVR
;
A
#
# COMPACT_ATOMS: atom_id res chain seq x y z
N MET A 1 34.28 -17.05 6.46
CA MET A 1 32.97 -16.45 6.81
C MET A 1 31.95 -16.95 5.80
N ASN A 2 30.89 -17.65 6.23
CA ASN A 2 30.05 -18.50 5.36
C ASN A 2 29.25 -17.66 4.33
N SER A 3 29.26 -18.02 3.04
CA SER A 3 28.63 -17.26 1.92
C SER A 3 27.16 -16.87 2.20
N ARG A 4 26.43 -17.75 2.90
CA ARG A 4 25.06 -17.50 3.38
C ARG A 4 24.95 -16.32 4.36
N LYS A 5 25.91 -16.17 5.28
CA LYS A 5 25.95 -15.03 6.21
C LYS A 5 26.25 -13.72 5.49
N GLN A 6 27.05 -13.79 4.42
CA GLN A 6 27.37 -12.62 3.60
C GLN A 6 26.14 -12.16 2.80
N LEU A 7 25.40 -13.07 2.15
CA LEU A 7 24.15 -12.75 1.45
C LEU A 7 23.08 -12.18 2.40
N ILE A 8 22.89 -12.80 3.57
CA ILE A 8 21.91 -12.28 4.56
C ILE A 8 22.30 -10.89 5.05
N SER A 9 23.57 -10.64 5.35
CA SER A 9 24.05 -9.30 5.74
C SER A 9 23.85 -8.26 4.62
N ILE A 10 24.06 -8.69 3.38
CA ILE A 10 23.92 -7.86 2.18
C ILE A 10 22.45 -7.48 1.93
N TYR A 11 21.49 -8.43 1.95
CA TYR A 11 20.09 -8.17 1.63
C TYR A 11 19.21 -7.80 2.84
N PHE A 12 19.58 -8.22 4.05
CA PHE A 12 18.80 -8.06 5.27
C PHE A 12 19.62 -7.39 6.36
N SER A 13 19.96 -6.11 6.14
CA SER A 13 20.80 -5.36 7.06
C SER A 13 20.10 -5.05 8.39
N TYR A 14 18.76 -5.01 8.42
CA TYR A 14 17.98 -4.82 9.64
C TYR A 14 16.98 -5.96 9.86
N LYS A 15 16.67 -6.28 11.13
CA LYS A 15 15.63 -7.27 11.48
C LYS A 15 14.25 -6.95 10.86
N SER A 16 13.95 -5.66 10.68
CA SER A 16 12.74 -5.19 10.00
C SER A 16 12.65 -5.67 8.54
N ASP A 17 13.80 -5.88 7.88
CA ASP A 17 13.85 -6.20 6.45
C ASP A 17 13.40 -7.63 6.22
N ILE A 18 13.80 -8.53 7.13
CA ILE A 18 13.36 -9.93 7.13
C ILE A 18 11.86 -9.99 7.37
N PHE A 19 11.36 -9.25 8.36
CA PHE A 19 9.93 -9.20 8.67
C PHE A 19 9.12 -8.72 7.46
N PHE A 20 9.47 -7.57 6.89
CA PHE A 20 8.77 -7.00 5.74
C PHE A 20 8.78 -7.95 4.54
N PHE A 21 9.94 -8.51 4.22
CA PHE A 21 10.05 -9.44 3.10
C PHE A 21 9.27 -10.74 3.31
N ALA A 22 9.31 -11.31 4.52
CA ALA A 22 8.54 -12.49 4.86
C ALA A 22 7.02 -12.23 4.74
N CYS A 23 6.54 -11.07 5.19
CA CYS A 23 5.16 -10.65 4.96
C CYS A 23 4.85 -10.49 3.46
N GLY A 24 5.78 -9.93 2.67
CA GLY A 24 5.65 -9.83 1.22
C GLY A 24 5.48 -11.19 0.54
N ILE A 25 6.29 -12.20 0.92
CA ILE A 25 6.15 -13.58 0.44
C ILE A 25 4.81 -14.17 0.86
N LEU A 26 4.41 -14.03 2.12
CA LEU A 26 3.15 -14.56 2.62
C LEU A 26 1.96 -13.97 1.85
N MET A 27 1.94 -12.64 1.67
CA MET A 27 0.94 -11.94 0.89
C MET A 27 0.91 -12.47 -0.54
N PHE A 28 2.07 -12.58 -1.20
CA PHE A 28 2.18 -13.07 -2.58
C PHE A 28 1.66 -14.50 -2.77
N CYS A 29 2.09 -15.43 -1.91
CA CYS A 29 1.58 -16.80 -1.95
C CYS A 29 0.07 -16.87 -1.71
N SER A 30 -0.43 -16.08 -0.75
CA SER A 30 -1.87 -16.04 -0.48
C SER A 30 -2.67 -15.37 -1.59
N GLU A 31 -2.09 -14.40 -2.30
CA GLU A 31 -2.69 -13.75 -3.46
C GLU A 31 -2.76 -14.72 -4.64
N ILE A 32 -1.70 -15.50 -4.90
CA ILE A 32 -1.72 -16.57 -5.89
C ILE A 32 -2.85 -17.56 -5.58
N TRP A 33 -2.96 -18.02 -4.33
CA TRP A 33 -4.05 -18.90 -3.91
C TRP A 33 -5.43 -18.26 -4.14
N LYS A 34 -5.59 -16.98 -3.81
CA LYS A 34 -6.82 -16.21 -4.03
C LYS A 34 -7.19 -16.19 -5.52
N GLN A 35 -6.23 -15.88 -6.39
CA GLN A 35 -6.45 -15.83 -7.85
C GLN A 35 -6.82 -17.20 -8.44
N PHE A 36 -6.15 -18.28 -8.00
CA PHE A 36 -6.51 -19.65 -8.40
C PHE A 36 -7.93 -20.02 -7.95
N THR A 37 -8.27 -19.70 -6.70
CA THR A 37 -9.60 -20.00 -6.14
C THR A 37 -10.69 -19.21 -6.89
N LEU A 38 -10.47 -17.92 -7.13
CA LEU A 38 -11.40 -17.09 -7.88
C LEU A 38 -11.60 -17.60 -9.31
N THR A 39 -10.53 -18.00 -9.99
CA THR A 39 -10.60 -18.45 -11.39
C THR A 39 -11.26 -19.83 -11.53
N PHE A 40 -10.81 -20.81 -10.75
CA PHE A 40 -11.21 -22.20 -10.95
C PHE A 40 -12.40 -22.63 -10.09
N ALA A 41 -12.53 -22.13 -8.86
CA ALA A 41 -13.63 -22.53 -7.98
C ALA A 41 -14.89 -21.65 -8.16
N ILE A 42 -14.73 -20.38 -8.52
CA ILE A 42 -15.85 -19.43 -8.68
C ILE A 42 -16.08 -19.10 -10.16
N GLY A 43 -15.03 -18.78 -10.90
CA GLY A 43 -15.10 -18.35 -12.30
C GLY A 43 -15.27 -19.48 -13.32
N GLY A 44 -15.41 -20.74 -12.88
CA GLY A 44 -15.60 -21.88 -13.78
C GLY A 44 -14.44 -22.09 -14.77
N GLY A 45 -13.22 -21.68 -14.40
CA GLY A 45 -12.04 -21.72 -15.26
C GLY A 45 -11.78 -20.42 -16.04
N SER A 46 -12.68 -19.43 -15.96
CA SER A 46 -12.48 -18.11 -16.55
C SER A 46 -11.92 -17.12 -15.53
N TYR A 47 -10.94 -16.34 -15.95
CA TYR A 47 -10.31 -15.34 -15.09
C TYR A 47 -11.25 -14.15 -14.84
N ILE A 48 -11.40 -13.75 -13.56
CA ILE A 48 -12.26 -12.63 -13.16
C ILE A 48 -11.41 -11.37 -12.98
N TRP A 49 -11.35 -10.54 -14.02
CA TRP A 49 -10.49 -9.35 -14.11
C TRP A 49 -10.72 -8.31 -13.01
N TRP A 50 -11.93 -8.26 -12.43
CA TRP A 50 -12.25 -7.40 -11.30
C TRP A 50 -11.29 -7.56 -10.12
N TYR A 51 -10.80 -8.79 -9.90
CA TYR A 51 -9.93 -9.12 -8.78
C TYR A 51 -8.44 -9.09 -9.12
N PHE A 52 -8.07 -8.55 -10.29
CA PHE A 52 -6.66 -8.43 -10.65
C PHE A 52 -5.87 -7.71 -9.55
N PRO A 53 -4.70 -8.24 -9.13
CA PRO A 53 -4.01 -7.82 -7.91
C PRO A 53 -3.27 -6.48 -8.06
N PHE A 54 -3.95 -5.43 -8.50
CA PHE A 54 -3.39 -4.10 -8.66
C PHE A 54 -4.35 -3.03 -8.14
N GLN A 55 -4.73 -3.20 -6.88
CA GLN A 55 -5.48 -2.26 -6.06
C GLN A 55 -4.56 -1.66 -4.99
N LEU A 56 -4.96 -0.54 -4.37
CA LEU A 56 -4.21 0.12 -3.28
C LEU A 56 -3.79 -0.86 -2.18
N CYS A 57 -4.68 -1.78 -1.81
CA CYS A 57 -4.46 -2.80 -0.77
C CYS A 57 -3.50 -3.91 -1.19
N SER A 58 -3.27 -4.09 -2.49
CA SER A 58 -2.32 -5.08 -3.03
C SER A 58 -0.92 -4.51 -3.28
N ILE A 59 -0.79 -3.18 -3.49
CA ILE A 59 0.52 -2.52 -3.69
C ILE A 59 1.56 -2.85 -2.60
N PRO A 60 1.20 -2.92 -1.31
CA PRO A 60 2.13 -3.27 -0.24
C PRO A 60 2.83 -4.62 -0.47
N MET A 61 2.18 -5.61 -1.05
CA MET A 61 2.79 -6.90 -1.39
C MET A 61 4.02 -6.71 -2.29
N TYR A 62 3.88 -5.96 -3.39
CA TYR A 62 4.98 -5.68 -4.32
C TYR A 62 6.09 -4.85 -3.68
N ILE A 63 5.72 -3.85 -2.87
CA ILE A 63 6.69 -3.04 -2.12
C ILE A 63 7.51 -3.91 -1.17
N LEU A 64 6.85 -4.78 -0.41
CA LEU A 64 7.48 -5.64 0.59
C LEU A 64 8.38 -6.69 -0.04
N LEU A 65 7.98 -7.26 -1.19
CA LEU A 65 8.85 -8.09 -2.00
C LEU A 65 10.06 -7.26 -2.43
N ALA A 66 9.89 -6.11 -3.08
CA ALA A 66 10.99 -5.29 -3.57
C ALA A 66 11.92 -4.70 -2.47
N TYR A 67 11.45 -4.63 -1.22
CA TYR A 67 12.07 -3.88 -0.14
C TYR A 67 13.56 -4.23 0.16
N PRO A 68 13.99 -5.52 0.22
CA PRO A 68 15.40 -5.87 0.48
C PRO A 68 16.38 -5.41 -0.61
N TRP A 69 15.88 -5.24 -1.85
CA TRP A 69 16.67 -4.84 -3.00
C TRP A 69 16.79 -3.32 -3.13
N LEU A 70 15.82 -2.57 -2.62
CA LEU A 70 15.79 -1.10 -2.71
C LEU A 70 16.53 -0.43 -1.54
N ARG A 71 17.87 -0.47 -1.57
CA ARG A 71 18.72 -0.05 -0.42
C ARG A 71 18.98 1.45 -0.28
N GLY A 72 18.70 2.25 -1.31
CA GLY A 72 18.93 3.68 -1.27
C GLY A 72 18.19 4.34 -0.09
N SER A 73 18.86 5.19 0.69
CA SER A 73 18.26 5.84 1.88
C SER A 73 16.95 6.56 1.53
N SER A 74 16.88 7.21 0.36
CA SER A 74 15.66 7.85 -0.13
C SER A 74 14.56 6.84 -0.48
N ALA A 75 14.90 5.78 -1.21
CA ALA A 75 13.94 4.74 -1.60
C ALA A 75 13.35 4.06 -0.36
N ARG A 76 14.18 3.62 0.59
CA ARG A 76 13.70 2.97 1.83
C ARG A 76 12.76 3.87 2.64
N LYS A 77 13.13 5.14 2.81
CA LYS A 77 12.28 6.13 3.49
C LYS A 77 10.95 6.30 2.75
N THR A 78 10.97 6.34 1.42
CA THR A 78 9.78 6.47 0.58
C THR A 78 8.86 5.25 0.69
N LEU A 79 9.40 4.03 0.66
CA LEU A 79 8.61 2.80 0.80
C LEU A 79 8.01 2.67 2.19
N LEU A 80 8.79 2.94 3.24
CA LEU A 80 8.27 2.96 4.61
C LEU A 80 7.20 4.03 4.80
N MET A 81 7.36 5.20 4.18
CA MET A 81 6.36 6.27 4.18
C MET A 81 5.07 5.83 3.47
N PHE A 82 5.19 5.16 2.32
CA PHE A 82 4.04 4.60 1.63
C PHE A 82 3.31 3.57 2.51
N LEU A 83 4.05 2.67 3.16
CA LEU A 83 3.47 1.67 4.05
C LEU A 83 2.78 2.32 5.27
N MET A 84 3.43 3.27 5.93
CA MET A 84 2.86 3.86 7.15
C MET A 84 1.67 4.80 6.90
N CYS A 85 1.51 5.32 5.67
CA CYS A 85 0.43 6.21 5.28
C CYS A 85 -0.59 5.53 4.37
N TYR A 86 -0.22 5.15 3.15
CA TYR A 86 -1.15 4.62 2.15
C TYR A 86 -1.59 3.18 2.44
N CYS A 87 -0.68 2.30 2.83
CA CYS A 87 -1.04 0.92 3.23
C CYS A 87 -1.90 0.93 4.49
N LEU A 88 -1.55 1.75 5.48
CA LEU A 88 -2.36 1.90 6.70
C LEU A 88 -3.75 2.46 6.39
N LEU A 89 -3.84 3.49 5.53
CA LEU A 89 -5.11 4.06 5.08
C LEU A 89 -5.98 2.99 4.42
N GLY A 90 -5.46 2.24 3.44
CA GLY A 90 -6.21 1.18 2.77
C GLY A 90 -6.59 0.02 3.71
N GLY A 91 -5.73 -0.29 4.69
CA GLY A 91 -6.00 -1.26 5.74
C GLY A 91 -7.18 -0.87 6.63
N ILE A 92 -7.28 0.41 7.03
CA ILE A 92 -8.33 0.90 7.93
C ILE A 92 -9.62 1.25 7.17
N ALA A 93 -9.51 1.94 6.04
CA ALA A 93 -10.66 2.51 5.33
C ALA A 93 -11.67 1.45 4.87
N VAL A 94 -11.21 0.23 4.55
CA VAL A 94 -12.11 -0.86 4.16
C VAL A 94 -13.09 -1.24 5.28
N PHE A 95 -12.77 -0.98 6.54
CA PHE A 95 -13.67 -1.32 7.64
C PHE A 95 -14.81 -0.32 7.81
N ALA A 96 -14.78 0.82 7.11
CA ALA A 96 -15.94 1.69 6.99
C ALA A 96 -17.03 1.09 6.09
N ASP A 97 -16.64 0.23 5.14
CA ASP A 97 -17.54 -0.54 4.28
C ASP A 97 -16.96 -1.91 3.97
N THR A 98 -17.41 -2.93 4.71
CA THR A 98 -16.91 -4.30 4.53
C THR A 98 -17.59 -5.05 3.39
N SER A 99 -18.52 -4.43 2.64
CA SER A 99 -19.24 -5.10 1.55
C SER A 99 -18.29 -5.74 0.53
N GLY A 100 -17.20 -5.05 0.20
CA GLY A 100 -16.15 -5.52 -0.72
C GLY A 100 -15.26 -6.66 -0.16
N LEU A 101 -15.39 -7.02 1.12
CA LEU A 101 -14.66 -8.13 1.74
C LEU A 101 -15.41 -9.46 1.68
N HIS A 102 -16.71 -9.44 1.33
CA HIS A 102 -17.56 -10.63 1.35
C HIS A 102 -17.56 -11.35 0.00
N TYR A 103 -17.13 -12.61 0.04
CA TYR A 103 -17.11 -13.51 -1.11
C TYR A 103 -18.12 -14.65 -0.92
N PRO A 104 -18.58 -15.29 -2.02
CA PRO A 104 -19.41 -16.50 -1.93
C PRO A 104 -18.73 -17.62 -1.13
N LEU A 105 -17.41 -17.76 -1.25
CA LEU A 105 -16.62 -18.71 -0.47
C LEU A 105 -16.12 -18.09 0.84
N LYS A 106 -16.52 -18.67 1.98
CA LYS A 106 -16.12 -18.19 3.32
C LYS A 106 -14.60 -18.06 3.49
N ALA A 107 -13.82 -18.96 2.89
CA ALA A 107 -12.36 -18.92 2.95
C ALA A 107 -11.78 -17.63 2.30
N LEU A 108 -12.36 -17.16 1.19
CA LEU A 108 -11.95 -15.90 0.55
C LEU A 108 -12.35 -14.69 1.40
N THR A 109 -13.52 -14.74 2.03
CA THR A 109 -13.94 -13.70 3.00
C THR A 109 -12.93 -13.61 4.14
N VAL A 110 -12.63 -14.73 4.81
CA VAL A 110 -11.64 -14.75 5.91
C VAL A 110 -10.28 -14.26 5.44
N HIS A 111 -9.81 -14.70 4.26
CA HIS A 111 -8.57 -14.22 3.66
C HIS A 111 -8.57 -12.70 3.47
N SER A 112 -9.66 -12.13 2.97
CA SER A 112 -9.79 -10.69 2.76
C SER A 112 -9.68 -9.90 4.08
N TYR A 113 -10.35 -10.34 5.14
CA TYR A 113 -10.20 -9.74 6.47
C TYR A 113 -8.76 -9.84 7.01
N LEU A 114 -8.14 -11.02 6.92
CA LEU A 114 -6.76 -11.24 7.37
C LEU A 114 -5.76 -10.38 6.58
N TRP A 115 -5.98 -10.20 5.28
CA TRP A 115 -5.19 -9.32 4.43
C TRP A 115 -5.16 -7.90 4.97
N HIS A 116 -6.33 -7.32 5.25
CA HIS A 116 -6.43 -5.95 5.75
C HIS A 116 -5.90 -5.78 7.17
N ILE A 117 -6.10 -6.77 8.06
CA ILE A 117 -5.47 -6.78 9.39
C ILE A 117 -3.94 -6.76 9.25
N LEU A 118 -3.39 -7.56 8.33
CA LEU A 118 -1.96 -7.56 8.05
C LEU A 118 -1.48 -6.20 7.51
N LEU A 119 -2.24 -5.54 6.62
CA LEU A 119 -1.91 -4.19 6.14
C LEU A 119 -1.82 -3.16 7.28
N ILE A 120 -2.72 -3.25 8.27
CA ILE A 120 -2.68 -2.38 9.46
C ILE A 120 -1.40 -2.64 10.27
N ILE A 121 -1.09 -3.91 10.55
CA ILE A 121 0.13 -4.29 11.28
C ILE A 121 1.38 -3.80 10.54
N LEU A 122 1.42 -3.96 9.22
CA LEU A 122 2.51 -3.50 8.36
C LEU A 122 2.66 -1.98 8.39
N GLY A 123 1.56 -1.24 8.29
CA GLY A 123 1.58 0.22 8.34
C GLY A 123 2.10 0.76 9.68
N ILE A 124 1.63 0.21 10.79
CA ILE A 124 2.11 0.56 12.14
C ILE A 124 3.60 0.20 12.29
N THR A 125 3.99 -1.01 11.89
CA THR A 125 5.39 -1.46 11.98
C THR A 125 6.32 -0.62 11.11
N ALA A 126 5.86 -0.20 9.92
CA ALA A 126 6.58 0.72 9.04
C ALA A 126 6.77 2.09 9.69
N GLY A 127 5.75 2.67 10.32
CA GLY A 127 5.85 3.94 11.04
C GLY A 127 6.87 3.89 12.18
N ILE A 128 6.82 2.83 13.00
CA ILE A 128 7.80 2.61 14.10
C ILE A 128 9.22 2.47 13.53
N THR A 129 9.38 1.68 12.45
CA THR A 129 10.68 1.48 11.80
C THR A 129 11.22 2.78 11.21
N TYR A 130 10.37 3.59 10.60
CA TYR A 130 10.71 4.88 10.03
C TYR A 130 11.21 5.86 11.10
N ILE A 131 10.52 5.98 12.23
CA ILE A 131 10.94 6.83 13.35
C ILE A 131 12.30 6.38 13.91
N ARG A 132 12.50 5.06 14.09
CA ARG A 132 13.79 4.51 14.53
C ARG A 132 14.92 4.81 13.54
N LEU A 133 14.64 4.72 12.24
CA LEU A 133 15.58 5.04 11.18
C LEU A 133 15.98 6.52 11.19
N LEU A 134 15.02 7.43 11.38
CA LEU A 134 15.30 8.87 11.52
C LEU A 134 16.22 9.14 12.72
N ARG A 135 15.91 8.57 13.89
CA ARG A 135 16.73 8.73 15.10
C ARG A 135 18.15 8.18 14.96
N SER A 136 18.32 7.03 14.32
CA SER A 136 19.63 6.45 14.06
C SER A 136 20.50 7.36 13.18
N ASN A 137 19.88 7.98 12.17
CA ASN A 137 20.56 8.95 11.31
C ASN A 137 20.88 10.25 12.05
N GLU A 138 19.99 10.75 12.92
CA GLU A 138 20.26 11.91 13.79
C GLU A 138 21.47 11.68 14.70
N LYS A 139 21.59 10.50 15.33
CA LYS A 139 22.75 10.17 16.18
C LYS A 139 24.08 10.18 15.41
N LYS A 140 24.08 9.73 14.14
CA LYS A 140 25.26 9.78 13.27
C LYS A 140 25.56 11.21 12.80
N ALA A 141 24.52 12.00 12.55
CA ALA A 141 24.62 13.39 12.10
C ALA A 141 24.92 14.38 13.25
N LEU A 142 24.72 14.01 14.52
CA LEU A 142 25.09 14.82 15.68
C LEU A 142 26.59 15.18 15.70
N PHE A 143 27.42 14.36 15.04
CA PHE A 143 28.86 14.63 14.81
C PHE A 143 29.13 15.64 13.68
N SER A 144 28.08 16.14 13.00
CA SER A 144 28.12 17.09 11.89
C SER A 144 26.95 18.09 11.98
N ARG A 145 27.13 19.12 12.81
CA ARG A 145 26.44 20.44 12.83
C ARG A 145 24.91 20.50 12.52
N THR A 146 24.13 20.61 13.59
CA THR A 146 23.11 21.66 13.88
C THR A 146 21.88 21.88 12.98
N LEU A 147 21.62 21.17 11.88
CA LEU A 147 20.38 21.42 11.11
C LEU A 147 19.64 20.16 10.65
N MET A 148 18.55 19.79 11.36
CA MET A 148 17.21 19.49 10.79
C MET A 148 16.35 18.73 11.82
N THR A 149 15.62 19.46 12.65
CA THR A 149 14.69 18.93 13.67
C THR A 149 13.27 18.69 13.14
N ALA A 150 13.08 18.58 11.83
CA ALA A 150 11.76 18.41 11.21
C ALA A 150 11.60 17.03 10.55
N PHE A 151 10.46 16.37 10.83
CA PHE A 151 10.03 15.16 10.13
C PHE A 151 10.00 15.44 8.62
N PRO A 152 10.81 14.74 7.80
CA PRO A 152 11.08 15.18 6.43
C PRO A 152 9.86 14.98 5.54
N LEU A 153 9.47 16.04 4.82
CA LEU A 153 8.34 16.01 3.89
C LEU A 153 8.68 15.30 2.56
N ARG A 154 9.95 15.31 2.13
CA ARG A 154 10.37 14.73 0.84
C ARG A 154 9.94 13.27 0.65
N PRO A 155 10.12 12.34 1.63
CA PRO A 155 9.65 10.98 1.48
C PRO A 155 8.12 10.87 1.33
N PHE A 156 7.35 11.78 1.93
CA PHE A 156 5.89 11.84 1.76
C PHE A 156 5.49 12.26 0.35
N VAL A 157 6.18 13.26 -0.22
CA VAL A 157 6.00 13.65 -1.62
C VAL A 157 6.31 12.46 -2.53
N TYR A 158 7.44 11.79 -2.35
CA TYR A 158 7.80 10.63 -3.16
C TYR A 158 6.85 9.45 -3.00
N SER A 159 6.31 9.20 -1.80
CA SER A 159 5.29 8.16 -1.63
C SER A 159 3.97 8.53 -2.30
N SER A 160 3.65 9.82 -2.35
CA SER A 160 2.45 10.30 -3.05
C SER A 160 2.62 10.20 -4.57
N LEU A 161 3.82 10.52 -5.09
CA LEU A 161 4.15 10.27 -6.50
C LEU A 161 4.10 8.78 -6.85
N LEU A 162 4.55 7.90 -5.95
CA LEU A 162 4.41 6.45 -6.13
C LEU A 162 2.94 6.04 -6.22
N TYR A 163 2.09 6.52 -5.31
CA TYR A 163 0.64 6.29 -5.36
C TYR A 163 0.02 6.78 -6.67
N LEU A 164 0.31 8.02 -7.09
CA LEU A 164 -0.21 8.58 -8.34
C LEU A 164 0.29 7.80 -9.56
N SER A 165 1.53 7.31 -9.54
CA SER A 165 2.07 6.43 -10.59
C SER A 165 1.28 5.11 -10.65
N CYS A 166 0.93 4.54 -9.49
CA CYS A 166 0.05 3.36 -9.45
C CYS A 166 -1.35 3.68 -9.99
N CYS A 167 -1.92 4.85 -9.71
CA CYS A 167 -3.20 5.28 -10.30
C CYS A 167 -3.12 5.38 -11.82
N LEU A 168 -2.06 5.99 -12.38
CA LEU A 168 -1.86 6.08 -13.83
C LEU A 168 -1.73 4.70 -14.48
N ILE A 169 -0.97 3.79 -13.85
CA ILE A 169 -0.84 2.40 -14.33
C ILE A 169 -2.19 1.68 -14.24
N ALA A 170 -2.94 1.86 -13.15
CA ALA A 170 -4.25 1.26 -12.96
C ALA A 170 -5.26 1.75 -14.01
N GLU A 171 -5.29 3.05 -14.31
CA GLU A 171 -6.10 3.63 -15.36
C GLU A 171 -5.71 3.09 -16.74
N PHE A 172 -4.41 3.04 -17.05
CA PHE A 172 -3.94 2.44 -18.30
C PHE A 172 -4.37 0.98 -18.45
N LEU A 173 -4.24 0.18 -17.39
CA LEU A 173 -4.66 -1.22 -17.39
C LEU A 173 -6.18 -1.36 -17.50
N ASN A 174 -6.94 -0.51 -16.80
CA ASN A 174 -8.39 -0.47 -16.86
C ASN A 174 -8.85 -0.28 -18.32
N LEU A 175 -8.34 0.74 -19.01
CA LEU A 175 -8.71 1.04 -20.39
C LEU A 175 -8.18 0.00 -21.40
N SER A 176 -7.00 -0.56 -21.16
CA SER A 176 -6.38 -1.51 -22.10
C SER A 176 -6.98 -2.92 -22.02
N LEU A 177 -7.52 -3.30 -20.86
CA LEU A 177 -7.96 -4.66 -20.57
C LEU A 177 -9.48 -4.79 -20.46
N ASP A 178 -10.25 -3.71 -20.61
CA ASP A 178 -11.71 -3.72 -20.49
C ASP A 178 -12.39 -4.72 -21.45
N ARG A 179 -11.77 -4.95 -22.62
CA ARG A 179 -12.22 -5.97 -23.60
C ARG A 179 -12.24 -7.41 -23.06
N PHE A 180 -11.53 -7.71 -21.98
CA PHE A 180 -11.42 -9.06 -21.42
C PHE A 180 -12.40 -9.32 -20.27
N GLY A 181 -13.14 -8.30 -19.82
CA GLY A 181 -14.11 -8.39 -18.75
C GLY A 181 -14.10 -7.15 -17.87
N THR A 182 -14.96 -7.15 -16.85
CA THR A 182 -15.09 -6.01 -15.94
C THR A 182 -13.81 -5.79 -15.14
N ILE A 183 -13.19 -4.63 -15.34
CA ILE A 183 -11.92 -4.28 -14.69
C ILE A 183 -12.00 -2.89 -14.07
N ASN A 184 -11.81 -2.79 -12.76
CA ASN A 184 -11.91 -1.51 -12.06
C ASN A 184 -10.83 -1.41 -10.97
N MET A 185 -9.57 -1.43 -11.41
CA MET A 185 -8.42 -1.23 -10.53
C MET A 185 -8.54 0.13 -9.84
N PHE A 186 -8.24 0.14 -8.53
CA PHE A 186 -8.33 1.32 -7.67
C PHE A 186 -9.73 1.99 -7.62
N TYR A 187 -10.77 1.39 -8.19
CA TYR A 187 -12.09 2.01 -8.35
C TYR A 187 -12.07 3.31 -9.19
N ILE A 188 -11.10 3.47 -10.09
CA ILE A 188 -10.89 4.70 -10.88
C ILE A 188 -11.11 4.51 -12.38
N ASN A 189 -11.70 3.40 -12.83
CA ASN A 189 -12.01 3.23 -14.25
C ASN A 189 -13.13 4.21 -14.65
N PRO A 190 -12.93 5.09 -15.65
CA PRO A 190 -13.94 6.05 -16.08
C PRO A 190 -15.20 5.42 -16.70
N ASP A 191 -15.09 4.19 -17.24
CA ASP A 191 -16.18 3.47 -17.88
C ASP A 191 -17.20 2.92 -16.86
N TYR A 192 -16.80 2.82 -15.58
CA TYR A 192 -17.68 2.40 -14.48
C TYR A 192 -17.98 3.58 -13.54
N GLN A 193 -19.22 3.66 -13.06
CA GLN A 193 -19.58 4.67 -12.06
C GLN A 193 -18.85 4.41 -10.74
N MET A 194 -18.39 5.48 -10.09
CA MET A 194 -17.74 5.42 -8.78
C MET A 194 -18.61 4.70 -7.76
N GLN A 195 -18.07 3.64 -7.14
CA GLN A 195 -18.85 2.78 -6.22
C GLN A 195 -18.58 3.07 -4.74
N GLN A 196 -17.47 3.75 -4.42
CA GLN A 196 -17.09 3.98 -3.02
C GLN A 196 -18.15 4.83 -2.30
N ILE A 197 -18.46 4.45 -1.06
CA ILE A 197 -19.41 5.16 -0.20
C ILE A 197 -18.98 6.62 -0.09
N ILE A 198 -19.96 7.53 0.02
CA ILE A 198 -19.80 9.00 -0.03
C ILE A 198 -19.53 9.51 -1.44
N PHE A 199 -18.56 8.93 -2.16
CA PHE A 199 -18.18 9.45 -3.48
C PHE A 199 -19.24 9.19 -4.55
N ARG A 200 -19.90 8.02 -4.52
CA ARG A 200 -20.96 7.68 -5.48
C ARG A 200 -22.11 8.69 -5.47
N ASP A 201 -22.41 9.28 -4.31
CA ASP A 201 -23.52 10.22 -4.13
C ASP A 201 -23.19 11.61 -4.72
N LEU A 202 -21.91 11.87 -5.06
CA LEU A 202 -21.46 13.11 -5.70
C LEU A 202 -21.56 13.05 -7.23
N ILE A 203 -21.73 11.86 -7.83
CA ILE A 203 -21.81 11.68 -9.28
C ILE A 203 -22.87 12.59 -9.93
N PRO A 204 -24.11 12.72 -9.39
CA PRO A 204 -25.13 13.58 -10.01
C PRO A 204 -24.79 15.08 -9.97
N VAL A 205 -23.86 15.49 -9.10
CA VAL A 205 -23.52 16.91 -8.89
C VAL A 205 -22.32 17.33 -9.73
N ILE A 206 -21.26 16.51 -9.74
CA ILE A 206 -19.98 16.87 -10.37
C ILE A 206 -19.57 15.94 -11.53
N GLY A 207 -20.28 14.83 -11.76
CA GLY A 207 -19.96 13.85 -12.78
C GLY A 207 -18.88 12.83 -12.37
N ASN A 208 -18.84 11.68 -13.05
CA ASN A 208 -18.03 10.52 -12.65
C ASN A 208 -16.51 10.83 -12.61
N THR A 209 -15.98 11.45 -13.67
CA THR A 209 -14.54 11.77 -13.76
C THR A 209 -14.09 12.69 -12.64
N ASN A 210 -14.88 13.72 -12.32
CA ASN A 210 -14.55 14.64 -11.23
C ASN A 210 -14.64 13.95 -9.87
N THR A 211 -15.60 13.04 -9.69
CA THR A 211 -15.69 12.20 -8.50
C THR A 211 -14.47 11.28 -8.34
N ILE A 212 -13.96 10.69 -9.43
CA ILE A 212 -12.74 9.87 -9.43
C ILE A 212 -11.52 10.72 -9.02
N LEU A 213 -11.36 11.91 -9.62
CA LEU A 213 -10.29 12.84 -9.25
C LEU A 213 -10.38 13.26 -7.78
N LEU A 214 -11.59 13.52 -7.29
CA LEU A 214 -11.84 13.83 -5.89
C LEU A 214 -11.46 12.65 -4.98
N TYR A 215 -11.79 11.41 -5.36
CA TYR A 215 -11.40 10.21 -4.61
C TYR A 215 -9.87 10.04 -4.52
N ILE A 216 -9.14 10.27 -5.62
CA ILE A 216 -7.67 10.25 -5.63
C ILE A 216 -7.13 11.35 -4.69
N ALA A 217 -7.67 12.57 -4.79
CA ALA A 217 -7.27 13.69 -3.93
C ALA A 217 -7.58 13.43 -2.44
N SER A 218 -8.73 12.83 -2.13
CA SER A 218 -9.11 12.42 -0.77
C SER A 218 -8.18 11.34 -0.23
N THR A 219 -7.73 10.41 -1.07
CA THR A 219 -6.76 9.38 -0.67
C THR A 219 -5.41 9.99 -0.29
N VAL A 220 -4.89 10.93 -1.09
CA VAL A 220 -3.67 11.69 -0.77
C VAL A 220 -3.86 12.51 0.52
N SER A 221 -5.04 13.11 0.70
CA SER A 221 -5.38 13.88 1.90
C SER A 221 -5.44 13.00 3.15
N GLY A 222 -6.04 11.81 3.07
CA GLY A 222 -6.04 10.82 4.15
C GLY A 222 -4.63 10.36 4.52
N ALA A 223 -3.78 10.12 3.52
CA ALA A 223 -2.38 9.79 3.74
C ALA A 223 -1.61 10.95 4.40
N LEU A 224 -1.93 12.21 4.07
CA LEU A 224 -1.37 13.40 4.71
C LEU A 224 -1.77 13.49 6.19
N ILE A 225 -3.03 13.19 6.54
CA ILE A 225 -3.48 13.14 7.94
C ILE A 225 -2.67 12.11 8.73
N LEU A 226 -2.48 10.90 8.18
CA LEU A 226 -1.66 9.87 8.81
C LEU A 226 -0.19 10.31 8.92
N PHE A 227 0.36 11.00 7.92
CA PHE A 227 1.69 11.58 8.00
C PHE A 227 1.82 12.58 9.16
N LEU A 228 0.83 13.47 9.33
CA LEU A 228 0.80 14.43 10.43
C LEU A 228 0.67 13.74 11.79
N PHE A 229 -0.11 12.67 11.88
CA PHE A 229 -0.21 11.83 13.07
C PHE A 229 1.13 11.18 13.44
N TRP A 230 1.83 10.55 12.47
CA TRP A 230 3.16 10.00 12.69
C TRP A 230 4.20 11.06 13.07
N LYS A 231 4.10 12.26 12.46
CA LYS A 231 4.93 13.41 12.83
C LYS A 231 4.69 13.81 14.29
N LEU A 232 3.45 13.83 14.76
CA LEU A 232 3.10 14.08 16.16
C LEU A 232 3.71 13.00 17.08
N ILE A 233 3.49 11.72 16.78
CA ILE A 233 4.08 10.60 17.55
C ILE A 233 5.61 10.73 17.62
N SER A 234 6.27 11.05 16.50
CA SER A 234 7.73 11.17 16.46
C SER A 234 8.27 12.26 17.40
N ARG A 235 7.48 13.30 17.69
CA ARG A 235 7.81 14.35 18.64
C ARG A 235 7.58 13.92 20.08
N LEU A 236 6.53 13.14 20.35
CA LEU A 236 6.20 12.64 21.70
C LEU A 236 7.17 11.55 22.18
N VAL A 237 7.75 10.78 21.25
CA VAL A 237 8.67 9.68 21.57
C VAL A 237 10.14 10.14 21.57
N ARG A 238 10.43 11.41 21.24
CA ARG A 238 11.77 12.02 21.36
C ARG A 238 12.10 12.23 22.83
#